data_AF-A0A392MRN1-F1
#
_entry.id   AF-A0A392MRN1-F1
#
_cell.length_a   1.000
_cell.length_b   1.000
_cell.length_c   1.000
_cell.angle_alpha   90.00
_cell.angle_beta   90.00
_cell.angle_gamma   90.00
#
_symmetry.space_group_name_H-M   'P 1'
#
loop_
_entity.id
_entity.type
_entity.pdbx_description
1 polymer ?
#
loop_
_entity_poly.entity_id
_entity_poly.type
_entity_poly.pdbx_seq_one_letter_code
_entity_poly.pdbx_strand_id
1 'polypeptide(L)'
;MAAANIASTGIVLEVLTKDNYLDWSVLVKNYLIGKDLWYNIVEGNLDSTGVEWKSRNGQALHAIQLSCGHYALRQIRNFETAQEAWNHLKVFFSEEDLNAADQHDIEEESLQIDMFHMAIKKGLWNEANEYITRHGENIISQKSLLSSKGWTSLHVAAVTGQYEIMKKLVEKAPWLLAEKDSAGYTPFALAVQSDYPIVAVQWMLNEGGNDLLTMQINSDDDDGDIPVLLTAIKGYKDMTGFLFCMTPWMTLRYYSDKIFSRCINAEIF
;
A
#
# COMPACT_ATOMS: atom_id res chain seq x y z
N MET A 1 -12.79 -14.36 -17.37
CA MET A 1 -11.71 -15.35 -17.53
C MET A 1 -10.42 -14.62 -17.83
N ALA A 2 -9.50 -14.57 -16.87
CA ALA A 2 -8.10 -14.24 -17.11
C ALA A 2 -7.28 -15.03 -16.09
N ALA A 3 -7.26 -16.35 -16.27
CA ALA A 3 -6.24 -17.20 -15.69
C ALA A 3 -4.93 -16.85 -16.39
N ALA A 4 -4.06 -16.12 -15.71
CA ALA A 4 -2.64 -16.20 -15.99
C ALA A 4 -2.06 -17.32 -15.11
N ASN A 5 -2.55 -18.54 -15.35
CA ASN A 5 -1.92 -19.76 -14.88
C ASN A 5 -0.60 -19.91 -15.63
N ILE A 6 0.49 -19.41 -15.06
CA ILE A 6 1.81 -19.92 -15.39
C ILE A 6 2.25 -20.81 -14.23
N ALA A 7 1.54 -21.93 -14.05
CA ALA A 7 2.15 -23.11 -13.49
C ALA A 7 2.71 -23.92 -14.67
N SER A 8 4.02 -23.82 -14.95
CA SER A 8 4.68 -24.74 -15.88
C SER A 8 6.19 -24.86 -15.70
N THR A 9 6.69 -24.81 -14.47
CA THR A 9 8.06 -25.27 -14.17
C THR A 9 8.10 -26.76 -13.77
N GLY A 10 6.95 -27.47 -13.78
CA GLY A 10 6.86 -28.89 -13.48
C GLY A 10 6.94 -29.25 -11.99
N ILE A 11 6.91 -28.25 -11.09
CA ILE A 11 7.03 -28.43 -9.64
C ILE A 11 5.65 -28.42 -8.96
N VAL A 12 4.79 -27.44 -9.29
CA VAL A 12 3.45 -27.27 -8.69
C VAL A 12 2.41 -26.97 -9.77
N LEU A 13 1.13 -27.29 -9.47
CA LEU A 13 -0.02 -27.03 -10.34
C LEU A 13 -0.57 -25.60 -10.18
N GLU A 14 -0.43 -25.03 -8.98
CA GLU A 14 -0.83 -23.67 -8.64
C GLU A 14 0.26 -23.03 -7.77
N VAL A 15 0.42 -21.71 -7.88
CA VAL A 15 1.35 -20.96 -7.03
C VAL A 15 0.86 -20.92 -5.58
N LEU A 16 1.78 -20.81 -4.62
CA LEU A 16 1.44 -20.76 -3.20
C LEU A 16 0.51 -19.58 -2.84
N THR A 17 -0.60 -19.89 -2.20
CA THR A 17 -1.58 -18.98 -1.61
C THR A 17 -1.86 -19.41 -0.17
N LYS A 18 -2.60 -18.58 0.59
CA LYS A 18 -2.99 -18.92 1.97
C LYS A 18 -3.83 -20.18 2.06
N ASP A 19 -4.68 -20.41 1.05
CA ASP A 19 -5.67 -21.49 1.08
C ASP A 19 -5.15 -22.82 0.51
N ASN A 20 -3.97 -22.84 -0.12
CA ASN A 20 -3.45 -24.03 -0.82
C ASN A 20 -2.10 -24.55 -0.27
N TYR A 21 -1.64 -24.07 0.90
CA TYR A 21 -0.33 -24.43 1.44
C TYR A 21 -0.14 -25.94 1.64
N LEU A 22 -1.16 -26.64 2.14
CA LEU A 22 -1.09 -28.09 2.34
C LEU A 22 -0.81 -28.81 1.02
N ASP A 23 -1.59 -28.51 -0.02
CA ASP A 23 -1.43 -29.11 -1.35
C ASP A 23 -0.10 -28.71 -2.00
N TRP A 24 0.27 -27.43 -1.91
CA TRP A 24 1.53 -26.90 -2.42
C TRP A 24 2.74 -27.58 -1.76
N SER A 25 2.73 -27.69 -0.42
CA SER A 25 3.86 -28.24 0.34
C SER A 25 4.11 -29.70 0.02
N VAL A 26 3.05 -30.48 -0.22
CA VAL A 26 3.16 -31.89 -0.63
C VAL A 26 3.80 -32.00 -2.01
N LEU A 27 3.38 -31.19 -2.98
CA LEU A 27 3.92 -31.21 -4.34
C LEU A 27 5.40 -30.82 -4.39
N VAL A 28 5.77 -29.72 -3.71
CA VAL A 28 7.18 -29.28 -3.66
C VAL A 28 8.05 -30.28 -2.90
N LYS A 29 7.55 -30.83 -1.79
CA LYS A 29 8.25 -31.89 -1.05
C LYS A 29 8.52 -33.11 -1.93
N ASN A 30 7.51 -33.60 -2.64
CA ASN A 30 7.68 -34.76 -3.54
C ASN A 30 8.67 -34.48 -4.66
N TYR A 31 8.64 -33.26 -5.23
CA TYR A 31 9.60 -32.83 -6.24
C TYR A 31 11.04 -32.84 -5.69
N LEU A 32 11.25 -32.28 -4.49
CA LEU A 32 12.57 -32.24 -3.85
C LEU A 32 13.07 -33.63 -3.44
N ILE A 33 12.18 -34.52 -2.98
CA ILE A 33 12.52 -35.94 -2.73
C ILE A 33 12.98 -36.61 -4.02
N GLY A 34 12.25 -36.42 -5.13
CA GLY A 34 12.62 -36.99 -6.43
C GLY A 34 13.93 -36.45 -7.03
N LYS A 35 14.49 -35.38 -6.45
CA LYS A 35 15.77 -34.79 -6.84
C LYS A 35 16.89 -35.06 -5.83
N ASP A 36 16.63 -35.85 -4.79
CA ASP A 36 17.55 -36.06 -3.66
C ASP A 36 17.96 -34.76 -2.96
N LEU A 37 17.03 -33.79 -2.91
CA LEU A 37 17.21 -32.44 -2.34
C LEU A 37 16.44 -32.21 -1.04
N TRP A 38 15.71 -33.21 -0.54
CA TRP A 38 14.89 -33.06 0.66
C TRP A 38 15.67 -33.40 1.94
N TYR A 39 16.06 -34.67 2.08
CA TYR A 39 16.81 -35.16 3.24
C TYR A 39 18.21 -34.53 3.27
N ASN A 40 18.69 -34.15 4.46
CA ASN A 40 19.99 -33.48 4.70
C ASN A 40 20.14 -32.04 4.16
N ILE A 41 19.18 -31.54 3.37
CA ILE A 41 19.19 -30.17 2.84
C ILE A 41 18.05 -29.34 3.44
N VAL A 42 16.81 -29.83 3.37
CA VAL A 42 15.61 -29.11 3.84
C VAL A 42 15.17 -29.59 5.23
N GLU A 43 15.22 -30.91 5.49
CA GLU A 43 14.81 -31.51 6.77
C GLU A 43 16.00 -31.90 7.69
N GLY A 44 17.24 -31.58 7.29
CA GLY A 44 18.47 -32.04 7.95
C GLY A 44 19.00 -31.14 9.09
N ASN A 45 19.86 -31.70 9.95
CA ASN A 45 20.64 -30.95 10.93
C ASN A 45 21.93 -30.43 10.27
N LEU A 46 22.18 -29.12 10.39
CA LEU A 46 23.21 -28.38 9.66
C LEU A 46 24.63 -28.67 10.18
N ASP A 47 25.28 -29.71 9.65
CA ASP A 47 26.73 -29.95 9.88
C ASP A 47 27.54 -30.13 8.59
N SER A 48 26.97 -29.87 7.41
CA SER A 48 27.65 -30.09 6.13
C SER A 48 28.06 -28.79 5.43
N THR A 49 29.32 -28.39 5.61
CA THR A 49 29.93 -27.19 4.99
C THR A 49 30.60 -27.46 3.64
N GLY A 50 30.31 -28.61 3.02
CA GLY A 50 30.90 -29.04 1.76
C GLY A 50 30.42 -28.23 0.54
N VAL A 51 31.28 -28.12 -0.48
CA VAL A 51 30.95 -27.48 -1.78
C VAL A 51 29.72 -28.13 -2.43
N GLU A 52 29.57 -29.45 -2.28
CA GLU A 52 28.42 -30.21 -2.79
C GLU A 52 27.12 -29.84 -2.08
N TRP A 53 27.15 -29.59 -0.77
CA TRP A 53 25.99 -29.14 -0.01
C TRP A 53 25.51 -27.77 -0.48
N LYS A 54 26.43 -26.80 -0.69
CA LYS A 54 26.06 -25.45 -1.17
C LYS A 54 25.33 -25.50 -2.51
N SER A 55 25.79 -26.36 -3.42
CA SER A 55 25.16 -26.57 -4.71
C SER A 55 23.73 -27.14 -4.57
N ARG A 56 23.56 -28.18 -3.75
CA ARG A 56 22.25 -28.81 -3.51
C ARG A 56 21.28 -27.88 -2.77
N ASN A 57 21.75 -27.15 -1.77
CA ASN A 57 20.98 -26.12 -1.08
C ASN A 57 20.49 -25.03 -2.04
N GLY A 58 21.37 -24.53 -2.92
CA GLY A 58 20.98 -23.56 -3.94
C GLY A 58 19.91 -24.09 -4.91
N GLN A 59 20.01 -25.36 -5.32
CA GLN A 59 19.01 -26.00 -6.17
C GLN A 59 17.66 -26.15 -5.47
N ALA A 60 17.66 -26.56 -4.19
CA ALA A 60 16.45 -26.70 -3.39
C ALA A 60 15.78 -25.33 -3.14
N LEU A 61 16.57 -24.32 -2.76
CA LEU A 61 16.08 -22.96 -2.53
C LEU A 61 15.47 -22.36 -3.79
N HIS A 62 16.14 -22.53 -4.93
CA HIS A 62 15.64 -22.03 -6.21
C HIS A 62 14.31 -22.69 -6.61
N ALA A 63 14.17 -24.00 -6.40
CA ALA A 63 12.93 -24.73 -6.66
C ALA A 63 11.77 -24.21 -5.79
N ILE A 64 12.02 -23.96 -4.50
CA ILE A 64 11.04 -23.37 -3.58
C ILE A 64 10.64 -21.97 -4.07
N GLN A 65 11.62 -21.11 -4.39
CA GLN A 65 11.39 -19.74 -4.89
C GLN A 65 10.58 -19.68 -6.18
N LEU A 66 10.80 -20.61 -7.12
CA LEU A 66 10.02 -20.67 -8.36
C LEU A 66 8.58 -21.15 -8.13
N SER A 67 8.36 -22.00 -7.13
CA SER A 67 7.05 -22.60 -6.87
C SER A 67 6.11 -21.72 -6.05
N CYS A 68 6.61 -20.72 -5.32
CA CYS A 68 5.82 -19.97 -4.34
C CYS A 68 5.15 -18.69 -4.88
N GLY A 69 5.45 -18.27 -6.12
CA GLY A 69 4.90 -17.05 -6.71
C GLY A 69 5.44 -15.75 -6.09
N HIS A 70 5.08 -14.60 -6.68
CA HIS A 70 5.69 -13.30 -6.35
C HIS A 70 5.50 -12.85 -4.90
N TYR A 71 4.39 -13.21 -4.27
CA TYR A 71 4.09 -12.78 -2.90
C TYR A 71 4.99 -13.51 -1.89
N ALA A 72 4.97 -14.84 -1.87
CA ALA A 72 5.83 -15.62 -0.97
C ALA A 72 7.32 -15.47 -1.33
N LEU A 73 7.67 -15.24 -2.61
CA LEU A 73 9.06 -14.96 -3.01
C LEU A 73 9.63 -13.72 -2.31
N ARG A 74 8.83 -12.67 -2.09
CA ARG A 74 9.27 -11.48 -1.35
C ARG A 74 9.66 -11.80 0.10
N GLN A 75 9.01 -12.80 0.71
CA GLN A 75 9.28 -13.23 2.08
C GLN A 75 10.59 -14.01 2.17
N ILE A 76 10.87 -14.85 1.17
CA ILE A 76 12.02 -15.77 1.22
C ILE A 76 13.26 -15.35 0.43
N ARG A 77 13.23 -14.22 -0.27
CA ARG A 77 14.33 -13.78 -1.17
C ARG A 77 15.68 -13.57 -0.50
N ASN A 78 15.69 -13.36 0.82
CA ASN A 78 16.90 -13.06 1.59
C ASN A 78 17.44 -14.27 2.38
N PHE A 79 16.76 -15.42 2.36
CA PHE A 79 17.27 -16.61 3.04
C PHE A 79 18.41 -17.25 2.26
N GLU A 80 19.43 -17.68 2.99
CA GLU A 80 20.60 -18.35 2.40
C GLU A 80 20.37 -19.86 2.25
N THR A 81 19.45 -20.43 3.03
CA THR A 81 19.17 -21.87 3.01
C THR A 81 17.75 -22.22 2.58
N ALA A 82 17.63 -23.35 1.89
CA ALA A 82 16.35 -23.93 1.52
C ALA A 82 15.54 -24.32 2.77
N GLN A 83 16.22 -24.73 3.85
CA GLN A 83 15.61 -25.07 5.13
C GLN A 83 14.95 -23.86 5.80
N GLU A 84 15.66 -22.73 5.91
CA GLU A 84 15.09 -21.50 6.48
C GLU A 84 13.90 -21.01 5.64
N ALA A 85 14.05 -20.99 4.31
CA ALA A 85 12.96 -20.61 3.42
C ALA A 85 11.74 -21.54 3.58
N TRP A 86 11.95 -22.85 3.66
CA TRP A 86 10.89 -23.83 3.83
C TRP A 86 10.19 -23.70 5.18
N ASN A 87 10.96 -23.57 6.27
CA ASN A 87 10.43 -23.42 7.61
C ASN A 87 9.66 -22.10 7.76
N HIS A 88 10.16 -21.02 7.17
CA HIS A 88 9.46 -19.74 7.15
C HIS A 88 8.12 -19.87 6.42
N LEU A 89 8.08 -20.48 5.24
CA LEU A 89 6.81 -20.71 4.52
C LEU A 89 5.88 -21.63 5.30
N LYS A 90 6.42 -22.65 5.98
CA LYS A 90 5.63 -23.51 6.85
C LYS A 90 4.99 -22.72 7.97
N VAL A 91 5.76 -21.98 8.75
CA VAL A 91 5.22 -21.14 9.84
C VAL A 91 4.25 -20.09 9.30
N PHE A 92 4.56 -19.47 8.17
CA PHE A 92 3.73 -18.41 7.58
C PHE A 92 2.38 -18.90 7.03
N PHE A 93 2.27 -20.18 6.66
CA PHE A 93 1.10 -20.71 5.95
C PHE A 93 0.47 -21.99 6.56
N SER A 94 1.06 -22.62 7.58
CA SER A 94 0.63 -23.92 8.14
C SER A 94 -0.10 -23.85 9.50
N GLU A 95 -0.81 -22.76 9.78
CA GLU A 95 -1.70 -22.53 10.94
C GLU A 95 -1.11 -21.97 12.25
N GLU A 96 -2.02 -21.25 12.90
CA GLU A 96 -2.12 -20.64 14.22
C GLU A 96 -1.38 -21.35 15.37
N ASP A 97 -0.97 -20.51 16.35
CA ASP A 97 -0.56 -20.85 17.72
C ASP A 97 0.84 -21.46 17.95
N LEU A 98 1.81 -20.59 18.30
CA LEU A 98 2.33 -20.42 19.68
C LEU A 98 3.68 -19.64 19.69
N ASN A 99 3.68 -18.51 20.40
CA ASN A 99 4.83 -17.71 20.88
C ASN A 99 5.38 -16.58 19.99
N ALA A 100 4.63 -15.48 19.86
CA ALA A 100 5.18 -14.17 19.53
C ALA A 100 4.32 -13.04 20.14
N ALA A 101 4.08 -13.07 21.44
CA ALA A 101 3.23 -12.10 22.16
C ALA A 101 3.73 -10.63 22.10
N ASP A 102 4.86 -10.34 21.44
CA ASP A 102 5.36 -8.98 21.20
C ASP A 102 5.56 -8.64 19.70
N GLN A 103 5.38 -9.60 18.78
CA GLN A 103 5.59 -9.40 17.32
C GLN A 103 4.37 -9.77 16.47
N HIS A 104 3.47 -10.61 16.98
CA HIS A 104 2.26 -11.06 16.27
C HIS A 104 1.21 -9.95 16.13
N ASP A 105 1.08 -9.11 17.15
CA ASP A 105 0.14 -7.98 17.15
C ASP A 105 0.45 -6.99 16.01
N ILE A 106 1.74 -6.74 15.74
CA ILE A 106 2.15 -5.75 14.74
C ILE A 106 1.86 -6.24 13.30
N GLU A 107 2.09 -7.53 13.01
CA GLU A 107 1.88 -8.07 11.65
C GLU A 107 0.40 -8.33 11.34
N GLU A 108 -0.38 -8.79 12.32
CA GLU A 108 -1.83 -8.97 12.15
C GLU A 108 -2.55 -7.62 12.07
N GLU A 109 -2.21 -6.66 12.94
CA GLU A 109 -2.71 -5.28 12.87
C GLU A 109 -2.34 -4.63 11.53
N SER A 110 -1.13 -4.88 10.99
CA SER A 110 -0.72 -4.35 9.69
C SER A 110 -1.55 -4.88 8.51
N LEU A 111 -1.87 -6.18 8.52
CA LEU A 111 -2.74 -6.79 7.52
C LEU A 111 -4.17 -6.27 7.62
N GLN A 112 -4.67 -6.07 8.85
CA GLN A 112 -5.99 -5.49 9.09
C GLN A 112 -6.09 -4.05 8.59
N ILE A 113 -5.05 -3.22 8.83
CA ILE A 113 -4.94 -1.87 8.31
C ILE A 113 -4.99 -1.90 6.77
N ASP A 114 -4.21 -2.77 6.13
CA ASP A 114 -4.18 -2.86 4.67
C ASP A 114 -5.52 -3.35 4.08
N MET A 115 -6.19 -4.29 4.74
CA MET A 115 -7.54 -4.75 4.35
C MET A 115 -8.58 -3.64 4.51
N PHE A 116 -8.53 -2.88 5.61
CA PHE A 116 -9.38 -1.72 5.84
C PHE A 116 -9.20 -0.65 4.75
N HIS A 117 -7.95 -0.31 4.40
CA HIS A 117 -7.65 0.62 3.31
C HIS A 117 -8.14 0.08 1.95
N MET A 118 -8.04 -1.24 1.72
CA MET A 118 -8.54 -1.87 0.50
C MET A 118 -10.08 -1.81 0.41
N ALA A 119 -10.79 -2.03 1.51
CA ALA A 119 -12.24 -1.90 1.57
C ALA A 119 -12.68 -0.47 1.22
N ILE A 120 -11.99 0.54 1.76
CA ILE A 120 -12.21 1.95 1.42
C ILE A 120 -11.99 2.19 -0.07
N LYS A 121 -10.85 1.76 -0.62
CA LYS A 121 -10.53 1.89 -2.04
C LYS A 121 -11.61 1.31 -2.94
N LYS A 122 -12.21 0.17 -2.55
CA LYS A 122 -13.29 -0.50 -3.28
C LYS A 122 -14.68 0.13 -3.07
N GLY A 123 -14.84 1.05 -2.12
CA GLY A 123 -16.15 1.65 -1.80
C GLY A 123 -17.01 0.83 -0.84
N LEU A 124 -16.42 -0.15 -0.14
CA LEU A 124 -17.13 -1.09 0.73
C LEU A 124 -17.19 -0.56 2.18
N TRP A 125 -18.02 0.47 2.41
CA TRP A 125 -18.12 1.11 3.74
C TRP A 125 -18.51 0.13 4.85
N ASN A 126 -19.42 -0.81 4.60
CA ASN A 126 -19.88 -1.72 5.64
C ASN A 126 -18.76 -2.62 6.15
N GLU A 127 -17.93 -3.13 5.24
CA GLU A 127 -16.73 -3.91 5.56
C GLU A 127 -15.70 -3.04 6.28
N ALA A 128 -15.43 -1.82 5.78
CA ALA A 128 -14.54 -0.88 6.44
C ALA A 128 -15.00 -0.52 7.87
N ASN A 129 -16.31 -0.34 8.07
CA ASN A 129 -16.90 -0.01 9.36
C ASN A 129 -16.89 -1.20 10.33
N GLU A 130 -16.94 -2.43 9.82
CA GLU A 130 -16.76 -3.64 10.62
C GLU A 130 -15.34 -3.70 11.20
N TYR A 131 -14.31 -3.34 10.42
CA TYR A 131 -12.94 -3.20 10.93
C TYR A 131 -12.83 -2.12 12.00
N ILE A 132 -13.44 -0.94 11.80
CA ILE A 132 -13.49 0.13 12.81
C ILE A 132 -14.18 -0.36 14.10
N THR A 133 -15.25 -1.15 13.98
CA THR A 133 -15.99 -1.67 15.13
C THR A 133 -15.19 -2.70 15.91
N ARG A 134 -14.45 -3.58 15.22
CA ARG A 134 -13.64 -4.64 15.83
C ARG A 134 -12.35 -4.14 16.46
N HIS A 135 -11.65 -3.24 15.78
CA HIS A 135 -10.28 -2.82 16.13
C HIS A 135 -10.19 -1.39 16.67
N GLY A 136 -11.32 -0.69 16.75
CA GLY A 136 -11.41 0.69 17.22
C GLY A 136 -11.09 1.73 16.14
N GLU A 137 -11.30 2.99 16.48
CA GLU A 137 -11.14 4.11 15.53
C GLU A 137 -9.68 4.45 15.19
N ASN A 138 -8.72 3.90 15.94
CA ASN A 138 -7.29 4.07 15.67
C ASN A 138 -6.90 3.61 14.26
N ILE A 139 -7.57 2.58 13.73
CA ILE A 139 -7.30 2.07 12.38
C ILE A 139 -7.50 3.14 11.27
N ILE A 140 -8.30 4.18 11.55
CA ILE A 140 -8.60 5.26 10.61
C ILE A 140 -7.36 6.12 10.33
N SER A 141 -6.56 6.42 11.35
CA SER A 141 -5.36 7.26 11.23
C SER A 141 -4.10 6.47 10.84
N GLN A 142 -4.13 5.15 10.96
CA GLN A 142 -3.01 4.28 10.61
C GLN A 142 -2.69 4.32 9.11
N LYS A 143 -1.39 4.26 8.81
CA LYS A 143 -0.87 4.30 7.44
C LYS A 143 -0.77 2.90 6.87
N SER A 144 -1.20 2.72 5.63
CA SER A 144 -1.08 1.44 4.93
C SER A 144 0.38 1.12 4.63
N LEU A 145 0.82 -0.10 4.96
CA LEU A 145 2.18 -0.59 4.64
C LEU A 145 2.31 -0.98 3.17
N LEU A 146 1.20 -1.34 2.51
CA LEU A 146 1.17 -1.51 1.05
C LEU A 146 1.37 -0.18 0.30
N SER A 147 1.12 0.96 0.96
CA SER A 147 1.36 2.27 0.38
C SER A 147 2.75 2.79 0.74
N SER A 148 3.67 2.68 -0.22
CA SER A 148 5.00 3.35 -0.15
C SER A 148 4.93 4.87 0.05
N LYS A 149 3.73 5.46 -0.07
CA LYS A 149 3.49 6.90 0.12
C LYS A 149 3.12 7.27 1.56
N GLY A 150 2.92 6.30 2.45
CA GLY A 150 2.51 6.58 3.83
C GLY A 150 1.08 7.14 3.91
N TRP A 151 0.18 6.61 3.10
CA TRP A 151 -1.22 7.06 3.01
C TRP A 151 -2.05 6.63 4.21
N THR A 152 -2.87 7.54 4.72
CA THR A 152 -3.98 7.24 5.62
C THR A 152 -5.23 6.82 4.83
N SER A 153 -6.23 6.30 5.55
CA SER A 153 -7.53 5.92 4.98
C SER A 153 -8.19 7.05 4.17
N LEU A 154 -8.00 8.29 4.61
CA LEU A 154 -8.55 9.48 3.95
C LEU A 154 -7.83 9.83 2.63
N HIS A 155 -6.50 9.62 2.56
CA HIS A 155 -5.75 9.76 1.30
C HIS A 155 -6.25 8.76 0.26
N VAL A 156 -6.49 7.51 0.68
CA VAL A 156 -7.02 6.47 -0.20
C VAL A 156 -8.41 6.85 -0.71
N ALA A 157 -9.30 7.30 0.18
CA ALA A 157 -10.64 7.75 -0.21
C ALA A 157 -10.60 8.94 -1.18
N ALA A 158 -9.70 9.90 -0.97
CA ALA A 158 -9.52 11.09 -1.80
C ALA A 158 -8.97 10.82 -3.20
N VAL A 159 -8.09 9.82 -3.37
CA VAL A 159 -7.57 9.45 -4.70
C VAL A 159 -8.56 8.59 -5.47
N THR A 160 -9.39 7.82 -4.75
CA THR A 160 -10.29 6.82 -5.37
C THR A 160 -11.68 7.36 -5.66
N GLY A 161 -11.98 8.62 -5.36
CA GLY A 161 -13.29 9.20 -5.63
C GLY A 161 -14.36 8.83 -4.60
N GLN A 162 -14.00 8.24 -3.45
CA GLN A 162 -14.95 7.65 -2.50
C GLN A 162 -15.53 8.72 -1.56
N TYR A 163 -16.26 9.68 -2.14
CA TYR A 163 -16.75 10.88 -1.45
C TYR A 163 -17.61 10.58 -0.21
N GLU A 164 -18.54 9.63 -0.30
CA GLU A 164 -19.41 9.29 0.82
C GLU A 164 -18.68 8.56 1.96
N ILE A 165 -17.63 7.80 1.63
CA ILE A 165 -16.75 7.22 2.66
C ILE A 165 -15.91 8.31 3.30
N MET A 166 -15.38 9.24 2.49
CA MET A 166 -14.59 10.37 2.96
C MET A 166 -15.36 11.19 4.01
N LYS A 167 -16.65 11.50 3.79
CA LYS A 167 -17.50 12.16 4.79
C LYS A 167 -17.52 11.44 6.13
N LYS A 168 -17.80 10.14 6.12
CA LYS A 168 -17.90 9.33 7.33
C LYS A 168 -16.56 9.19 8.07
N LEU A 169 -15.44 9.17 7.33
CA LEU A 169 -14.11 9.17 7.93
C LEU A 169 -13.77 10.52 8.56
N VAL A 170 -14.14 11.64 7.92
CA VAL A 170 -13.93 13.00 8.47
C VAL A 170 -14.79 13.25 9.71
N GLU A 171 -16.03 12.73 9.76
CA GLU A 171 -16.87 12.79 10.96
C GLU A 171 -16.21 12.15 12.19
N LYS A 172 -15.40 11.10 11.97
CA LYS A 172 -14.66 10.40 13.04
C LYS A 172 -13.29 11.00 13.31
N ALA A 173 -12.60 11.46 12.26
CA ALA A 173 -11.21 11.89 12.32
C ALA A 173 -10.93 13.10 11.41
N PRO A 174 -11.44 14.31 11.75
CA PRO A 174 -11.35 15.49 10.88
C PRO A 174 -9.93 16.01 10.69
N TRP A 175 -9.05 15.82 11.69
CA TRP A 175 -7.64 16.24 11.61
C TRP A 175 -6.86 15.54 10.48
N LEU A 176 -7.34 14.39 9.99
CA LEU A 176 -6.71 13.67 8.88
C LEU A 176 -6.75 14.45 7.56
N LEU A 177 -7.62 15.46 7.42
CA LEU A 177 -7.63 16.34 6.25
C LEU A 177 -6.31 17.12 6.09
N ALA A 178 -5.62 17.37 7.20
CA ALA A 178 -4.36 18.12 7.27
C ALA A 178 -3.12 17.21 7.30
N GLU A 179 -3.29 15.89 7.45
CA GLU A 179 -2.19 14.93 7.46
C GLU A 179 -1.50 14.86 6.09
N LYS A 180 -0.17 14.83 6.09
CA LYS A 180 0.63 14.77 4.88
C LYS A 180 1.16 13.36 4.64
N ASP A 181 1.14 12.96 3.37
CA ASP A 181 1.85 11.78 2.88
C ASP A 181 3.36 12.05 2.72
N SER A 182 4.12 11.04 2.28
CA SER A 182 5.58 11.15 2.10
C SER A 182 6.00 12.19 1.05
N ALA A 183 5.10 12.57 0.15
CA ALA A 183 5.31 13.61 -0.86
C ALA A 183 4.69 14.95 -0.45
N GLY A 184 4.23 15.08 0.80
CA GLY A 184 3.64 16.31 1.31
C GLY A 184 2.19 16.55 0.88
N TYR A 185 1.57 15.59 0.18
CA TYR A 185 0.17 15.72 -0.22
C TYR A 185 -0.75 15.46 0.97
N THR A 186 -1.76 16.30 1.12
CA THR A 186 -2.90 16.05 2.01
C THR A 186 -4.03 15.36 1.26
N PRO A 187 -5.01 14.75 1.96
CA PRO A 187 -6.23 14.26 1.31
C PRO A 187 -6.95 15.35 0.51
N PHE A 188 -6.95 16.60 1.01
CA PHE A 188 -7.45 17.75 0.28
C PHE A 188 -6.71 17.99 -1.04
N ALA A 189 -5.37 18.02 -1.01
CA ALA A 189 -4.57 18.21 -2.21
C ALA A 189 -4.82 17.10 -3.25
N LEU A 190 -4.97 15.85 -2.80
CA LEU A 190 -5.27 14.71 -3.68
C LEU A 190 -6.68 14.79 -4.29
N ALA A 191 -7.68 15.20 -3.52
CA ALA A 191 -9.05 15.39 -4.02
C ALA A 191 -9.09 16.48 -5.11
N VAL A 192 -8.42 17.60 -4.85
CA VAL A 192 -8.28 18.72 -5.79
C VAL A 192 -7.54 18.29 -7.06
N GLN A 193 -6.44 17.53 -6.93
CA GLN A 193 -5.68 16.98 -8.07
C GLN A 193 -6.48 15.94 -8.88
N SER A 194 -7.47 15.30 -8.26
CA SER A 194 -8.32 14.29 -8.88
C SER A 194 -9.62 14.87 -9.47
N ASP A 195 -9.71 16.20 -9.61
CA ASP A 195 -10.85 16.93 -10.18
C ASP A 195 -12.17 16.67 -9.45
N TYR A 196 -12.14 16.68 -8.12
CA TYR A 196 -13.35 16.57 -7.32
C TYR A 196 -14.32 17.72 -7.63
N PRO A 197 -15.65 17.53 -7.56
CA PRO A 197 -16.59 18.62 -7.70
C PRO A 197 -16.33 19.74 -6.69
N ILE A 198 -16.49 21.01 -7.10
CA ILE A 198 -16.27 22.19 -6.23
C ILE A 198 -17.04 22.08 -4.91
N VAL A 199 -18.27 21.53 -4.92
CA VAL A 199 -19.08 21.32 -3.71
C VAL A 199 -18.38 20.39 -2.71
N ALA A 200 -17.70 19.35 -3.19
CA ALA A 200 -16.94 18.43 -2.35
C ALA A 200 -15.71 19.13 -1.75
N VAL A 201 -14.98 19.88 -2.56
CA VAL A 201 -13.81 20.67 -2.13
C VAL A 201 -14.21 21.74 -1.10
N GLN A 202 -15.33 22.44 -1.32
CA GLN A 202 -15.86 23.41 -0.39
C GLN A 202 -16.27 22.77 0.94
N TRP A 203 -16.88 21.58 0.91
CA TRP A 203 -17.15 20.82 2.11
C TRP A 203 -15.85 20.47 2.87
N MET A 204 -14.79 20.02 2.19
CA MET A 204 -13.51 19.73 2.84
C MET A 204 -12.89 20.97 3.50
N LEU A 205 -13.02 22.15 2.89
CA LEU A 205 -12.54 23.42 3.47
C LEU A 205 -13.35 23.81 4.71
N ASN A 206 -14.66 23.55 4.72
CA ASN A 206 -15.49 23.83 5.89
C ASN A 206 -15.12 22.93 7.08
N GLU A 207 -14.77 21.66 6.84
CA GLU A 207 -14.39 20.71 7.90
C GLU A 207 -12.93 20.84 8.34
N GLY A 208 -12.00 21.02 7.40
CA GLY A 208 -10.56 21.04 7.68
C GLY A 208 -9.94 22.45 7.80
N GLY A 209 -10.72 23.50 7.52
CA GLY A 209 -10.29 24.89 7.58
C GLY A 209 -9.50 25.37 6.37
N ASN A 210 -9.26 26.68 6.34
CA ASN A 210 -8.60 27.36 5.22
C ASN A 210 -7.09 27.10 5.14
N ASP A 211 -6.48 26.55 6.19
CA ASP A 211 -5.05 26.20 6.20
C ASP A 211 -4.73 25.18 5.09
N LEU A 212 -5.70 24.33 4.72
CA LEU A 212 -5.58 23.39 3.61
C LEU A 212 -5.21 24.08 2.29
N LEU A 213 -5.62 25.34 2.07
CA LEU A 213 -5.35 26.11 0.85
C LEU A 213 -3.89 26.54 0.71
N THR A 214 -3.14 26.57 1.82
CA THR A 214 -1.76 27.07 1.87
C THR A 214 -0.77 25.98 2.22
N MET A 215 -1.23 24.76 2.50
CA MET A 215 -0.37 23.63 2.80
C MET A 215 0.53 23.29 1.62
N GLN A 216 1.84 23.33 1.88
CA GLN A 216 2.85 23.01 0.90
C GLN A 216 2.92 21.50 0.62
N ILE A 217 2.94 21.18 -0.66
CA ILE A 217 3.21 19.88 -1.26
C ILE A 217 4.64 19.89 -1.79
N ASN A 218 5.36 18.77 -1.68
CA ASN A 218 6.74 18.70 -2.15
C ASN A 218 6.76 18.76 -3.68
N SER A 219 7.62 19.62 -4.23
CA SER A 219 7.90 19.77 -5.65
C SER A 219 9.41 19.60 -5.90
N ASP A 220 9.80 19.59 -7.17
CA ASP A 220 11.22 19.50 -7.56
C ASP A 220 12.02 20.79 -7.26
N ASP A 221 11.33 21.85 -6.81
CA ASP A 221 11.92 23.14 -6.45
C ASP A 221 11.75 23.43 -4.95
N ASP A 222 12.60 24.31 -4.40
CA ASP A 222 12.68 24.57 -2.96
C ASP A 222 11.41 25.24 -2.37
N ASP A 223 10.52 25.74 -3.22
CA ASP A 223 9.35 26.54 -2.82
C ASP A 223 8.08 25.71 -2.54
N GLY A 224 8.08 24.43 -2.92
CA GLY A 224 6.87 23.60 -2.87
C GLY A 224 5.79 24.05 -3.88
N ASP A 225 4.73 23.25 -3.95
CA ASP A 225 3.48 23.63 -4.59
C ASP A 225 2.37 23.78 -3.54
N ILE A 226 1.30 24.50 -3.88
CA ILE A 226 0.07 24.61 -3.08
C ILE A 226 -1.13 24.14 -3.93
N PRO A 227 -2.30 23.84 -3.33
CA PRO A 227 -3.42 23.25 -4.07
C PRO A 227 -3.85 24.01 -5.34
N VAL A 228 -3.84 25.34 -5.33
CA VAL A 228 -4.16 26.13 -6.55
C VAL A 228 -3.15 25.88 -7.68
N LEU A 229 -1.86 25.72 -7.38
CA LEU A 229 -0.83 25.38 -8.36
C LEU A 229 -1.03 23.98 -8.93
N LEU A 230 -1.43 23.00 -8.12
CA LEU A 230 -1.72 21.64 -8.60
C LEU A 230 -2.82 21.65 -9.66
N THR A 231 -3.92 22.37 -9.41
CA THR A 231 -5.03 22.48 -10.40
C THR A 231 -4.61 23.23 -11.65
N ALA A 232 -3.77 24.26 -11.50
CA ALA A 232 -3.25 25.01 -12.63
C ALA A 232 -2.38 24.12 -13.52
N ILE A 233 -1.50 23.30 -12.93
CA ILE A 233 -0.69 22.30 -13.64
C ILE A 233 -1.56 21.29 -14.40
N LYS A 234 -2.70 20.89 -13.80
CA LYS A 234 -3.64 19.93 -14.40
C LYS A 234 -4.56 20.53 -15.45
N GLY A 235 -4.66 21.86 -15.53
CA GLY A 235 -5.57 22.53 -16.45
C GLY A 235 -7.03 22.52 -15.98
N TYR A 236 -7.29 22.35 -14.69
CA TYR A 236 -8.66 22.36 -14.15
C TYR A 236 -9.16 23.78 -13.93
N LYS A 237 -9.47 24.49 -15.02
CA LYS A 237 -9.80 25.92 -15.04
C LYS A 237 -10.79 26.36 -13.95
N ASP A 238 -11.92 25.68 -13.84
CA ASP A 238 -12.97 26.05 -12.88
C ASP A 238 -12.52 25.86 -11.42
N MET A 239 -11.83 24.76 -11.13
CA MET A 239 -11.26 24.52 -9.80
C MET A 239 -10.11 25.48 -9.47
N THR A 240 -9.25 25.79 -10.45
CA THR A 240 -8.18 26.79 -10.29
C THR A 240 -8.77 28.15 -9.97
N GLY A 241 -9.81 28.58 -10.69
CA GLY A 241 -10.51 29.83 -10.41
C GLY A 241 -11.12 29.85 -9.00
N PHE A 242 -11.80 28.77 -8.62
CA PHE A 242 -12.36 28.61 -7.28
C PHE A 242 -11.29 28.72 -6.17
N LEU A 243 -10.20 27.93 -6.28
CA LEU A 243 -9.13 27.94 -5.29
C LEU A 243 -8.39 29.27 -5.27
N PHE A 244 -8.16 29.90 -6.43
CA PHE A 244 -7.57 31.24 -6.50
C PHE A 244 -8.40 32.26 -5.73
N CYS A 245 -9.73 32.21 -5.80
CA CYS A 245 -10.60 33.09 -5.03
C CYS A 245 -10.58 32.80 -3.52
N MET A 246 -10.32 31.56 -3.13
CA MET A 246 -10.31 31.15 -1.71
C MET A 246 -8.95 31.35 -1.05
N THR A 247 -7.85 31.21 -1.79
CA THR A 247 -6.49 31.32 -1.26
C THR A 247 -6.19 32.77 -0.84
N PRO A 248 -5.60 33.00 0.37
CA PRO A 248 -5.24 34.34 0.82
C PRO A 248 -4.33 35.08 -0.17
N TRP A 249 -4.63 36.35 -0.43
CA TRP A 249 -3.88 37.20 -1.36
C TRP A 249 -2.37 37.22 -1.11
N MET A 250 -1.94 37.25 0.16
CA MET A 250 -0.51 37.26 0.49
C MET A 250 0.21 35.99 0.01
N THR A 251 -0.47 34.84 0.07
CA THR A 251 0.04 33.56 -0.45
C THR A 251 0.08 33.59 -1.98
N LEU A 252 -0.98 34.08 -2.63
CA LEU A 252 -1.00 34.21 -4.10
C LEU A 252 0.11 35.12 -4.62
N ARG A 253 0.43 36.19 -3.88
CA ARG A 253 1.54 37.08 -4.22
C ARG A 253 2.90 36.39 -4.15
N TYR A 254 3.11 35.48 -3.19
CA TYR A 254 4.35 34.70 -3.11
C TYR A 254 4.50 33.77 -4.32
N TYR A 255 3.42 33.12 -4.72
CA TYR A 255 3.40 32.16 -5.83
C TYR A 255 3.04 32.77 -7.20
N SER A 256 3.05 34.11 -7.34
CA SER A 256 2.47 34.79 -8.52
C SER A 256 3.08 34.31 -9.84
N ASP A 257 4.40 34.19 -9.88
CA ASP A 257 5.14 33.81 -11.08
C ASP A 257 4.89 32.35 -11.45
N LYS A 258 4.82 31.46 -10.43
CA LYS A 258 4.45 30.06 -10.63
C LYS A 258 3.02 29.94 -11.15
N ILE A 259 2.05 30.59 -10.49
CA ILE A 259 0.63 30.53 -10.89
C ILE A 259 0.49 30.97 -12.35
N PHE A 260 1.07 32.11 -12.71
CA PHE A 260 1.01 32.64 -14.08
C PHE A 260 1.63 31.67 -15.10
N SER A 261 2.83 31.15 -14.80
CA SER A 261 3.51 30.18 -15.66
C SER A 261 2.71 28.89 -15.85
N ARG A 262 2.15 28.31 -14.76
CA ARG A 262 1.33 27.09 -14.85
C ARG A 262 0.04 27.33 -15.64
N CYS A 263 -0.66 28.44 -15.40
CA CYS A 263 -1.89 28.77 -16.14
C CYS A 263 -1.64 28.99 -17.63
N ILE A 264 -0.51 29.62 -18.02
CA ILE A 264 -0.12 29.74 -19.43
C ILE A 264 0.13 28.37 -20.05
N ASN A 265 0.95 27.54 -19.39
CA ASN A 265 1.34 26.24 -19.93
C ASN A 265 0.14 25.27 -20.05
N ALA A 266 -0.88 25.44 -19.21
CA ALA A 266 -2.10 24.65 -19.24
C ALA A 266 -3.25 25.30 -20.05
N GLU A 267 -3.04 26.49 -20.63
CA GLU A 267 -4.02 27.24 -21.43
C GLU A 267 -5.36 27.55 -20.73
N ILE A 268 -5.34 27.82 -19.41
CA ILE A 268 -6.54 28.00 -18.58
C ILE A 268 -6.90 29.45 -18.23
N PHE A 269 -6.74 30.36 -19.19
CA PHE A 269 -7.02 31.81 -19.04
C PHE A 269 -8.49 32.15 -18.82
#